data_AF-A0A9Q9FGN9-F1
#
_entry.id   AF-A0A9Q9FGN9-F1
#
_cell.length_a   1.000
_cell.length_b   1.000
_cell.length_c   1.000
_cell.angle_alpha   90.00
_cell.angle_beta   90.00
_cell.angle_gamma   90.00
#
_symmetry.space_group_name_H-M   'P 1'
#
loop_
_entity.id
_entity.type
_entity.pdbx_description
1 polymer ?
#
loop_
_entity_poly.entity_id
_entity_poly.type
_entity_poly.pdbx_seq_one_letter_code
_entity_poly.pdbx_strand_id
1 'polypeptide(L)'
;MGHVRILHCGKSIKNYYLCIESCIVGFTQRFSSGGTGDQIYIAVNVNGKSLCGVRALLGEITDQRPEWEDSERYIRCYKIKNLEFCELFDLSILRKVDKRWGAKFILSSKSINVQKAISTLEKKFNSSKCDTLDLSLITCINTVPVEDGIYEDNKTINDEKIQLLGTFETVRFKNETDPNKGLEGLVNQNFYDLFESITEDKNILIPKNRLFITKGVRDSNHKIIPGTKSIPDALLITLDQDNVRLPIRINLIEYECYGENKTGEAQKKAYLGQVILKQLMKFASTFSVTTDYQLRQTTIENWISKIMNYINSNETLNNKINTWVKTLNPLIKESGIDRYFEQELKKAFRFNLQIILIIDEMTVEDKKFIERVINSYPLEQPVWTIKPNSIQFKCYVVKLQQVFKVFNPSENYALTLQEF
;
A
#
# COMPACT_ATOMS: atom_id res chain seq x y z
N MET A 1 0.10 16.98 19.59
CA MET A 1 1.42 16.36 19.36
C MET A 1 1.23 14.86 19.49
N GLY A 2 1.71 14.07 18.53
CA GLY A 2 1.65 12.61 18.61
C GLY A 2 2.65 12.04 19.63
N HIS A 3 2.68 10.73 19.75
CA HIS A 3 3.60 10.02 20.64
C HIS A 3 5.04 10.04 20.10
N VAL A 4 6.01 9.69 20.94
CA VAL A 4 7.42 9.54 20.55
C VAL A 4 7.80 8.07 20.50
N ARG A 5 8.48 7.63 19.44
CA ARG A 5 8.88 6.23 19.23
C ARG A 5 10.29 6.11 18.67
N ILE A 6 10.87 4.91 18.80
CA ILE A 6 12.09 4.53 18.07
C ILE A 6 11.73 3.42 17.09
N LEU A 7 12.03 3.64 15.81
CA LEU A 7 11.99 2.61 14.77
C LEU A 7 13.40 2.08 14.54
N HIS A 8 13.59 0.77 14.67
CA HIS A 8 14.92 0.16 14.55
C HIS A 8 14.98 -0.82 13.38
N CYS A 9 15.76 -0.49 12.34
CA CYS A 9 15.90 -1.25 11.08
C CYS A 9 16.77 -2.53 11.21
N GLY A 10 16.87 -3.09 12.42
CA GLY A 10 17.75 -4.23 12.72
C GLY A 10 19.21 -3.97 12.34
N LYS A 11 19.84 -4.96 11.69
CA LYS A 11 21.20 -4.86 11.12
C LYS A 11 21.20 -4.37 9.65
N SER A 12 20.02 -4.14 9.06
CA SER A 12 19.91 -3.81 7.64
C SER A 12 20.08 -2.31 7.41
N ILE A 13 21.32 -1.91 7.10
CA ILE A 13 21.65 -0.56 6.65
C ILE A 13 20.89 -0.22 5.36
N LYS A 14 20.71 -1.19 4.46
CA LYS A 14 19.91 -1.04 3.24
C LYS A 14 18.46 -0.63 3.56
N ASN A 15 17.80 -1.29 4.51
CA ASN A 15 16.43 -0.93 4.89
C ASN A 15 16.37 0.47 5.52
N TYR A 16 17.37 0.82 6.35
CA TYR A 16 17.48 2.18 6.90
C TYR A 16 17.52 3.24 5.80
N TYR A 17 18.30 3.02 4.74
CA TYR A 17 18.33 3.91 3.57
C TYR A 17 17.03 3.96 2.80
N LEU A 18 16.47 2.79 2.48
CA LEU A 18 15.21 2.71 1.74
C LEU A 18 14.09 3.47 2.46
N CYS A 19 14.05 3.43 3.79
CA CYS A 19 13.07 4.18 4.56
C CYS A 19 13.19 5.71 4.36
N ILE A 20 14.43 6.20 4.35
CA ILE A 20 14.74 7.63 4.23
C ILE A 20 14.51 8.10 2.79
N GLU A 21 15.06 7.38 1.82
CA GLU A 21 14.97 7.72 0.40
C GLU A 21 13.53 7.65 -0.11
N SER A 22 12.80 6.59 0.27
CA SER A 22 11.41 6.42 -0.16
C SER A 22 10.42 7.22 0.70
N CYS A 23 10.88 7.87 1.77
CA CYS A 23 10.04 8.54 2.76
C CYS A 23 8.91 7.63 3.29
N ILE A 24 9.21 6.35 3.52
CA ILE A 24 8.23 5.35 4.00
C ILE A 24 8.87 4.51 5.11
N VAL A 25 8.13 4.23 6.17
CA VAL A 25 8.56 3.30 7.22
C VAL A 25 7.54 2.20 7.43
N GLY A 26 8.03 0.99 7.70
CA GLY A 26 7.22 -0.21 7.94
C GLY A 26 7.31 -0.67 9.40
N PHE A 27 6.18 -1.14 9.93
CA PHE A 27 6.07 -1.71 11.27
C PHE A 27 5.51 -3.12 11.22
N THR A 28 6.08 -4.00 12.03
CA THR A 28 5.66 -5.41 12.16
C THR A 28 4.44 -5.60 13.05
N GLN A 29 3.92 -4.52 13.64
CA GLN A 29 2.77 -4.53 14.54
C GLN A 29 1.88 -3.31 14.29
N ARG A 30 0.57 -3.46 14.54
CA ARG A 30 -0.35 -2.32 14.60
C ARG A 30 -0.22 -1.62 15.95
N PHE A 31 -0.22 -0.29 15.96
CA PHE A 31 -0.23 0.46 17.21
C PHE A 31 -1.62 0.42 17.84
N SER A 32 -1.68 0.16 19.15
CA SER A 32 -2.92 0.23 19.93
C SER A 32 -3.39 1.67 20.18
N SER A 33 -2.47 2.63 20.12
CA SER A 33 -2.70 4.07 20.24
C SER A 33 -1.61 4.82 19.48
N GLY A 34 -1.95 5.99 18.92
CA GLY A 34 -1.05 6.77 18.07
C GLY A 34 -0.98 6.27 16.63
N GLY A 35 0.07 6.68 15.90
CA GLY A 35 0.26 6.42 14.48
C GLY A 35 0.57 7.72 13.75
N THR A 36 -0.36 8.20 12.91
CA THR A 36 -0.21 9.47 12.20
C THR A 36 -0.01 10.64 13.18
N GLY A 37 1.03 11.43 12.93
CA GLY A 37 1.47 12.55 13.77
C GLY A 37 2.48 12.19 14.85
N ASP A 38 2.78 10.91 15.06
CA ASP A 38 3.81 10.48 16.02
C ASP A 38 5.21 10.88 15.53
N GLN A 39 6.07 11.30 16.45
CA GLN A 39 7.48 11.55 16.19
C GLN A 39 8.26 10.25 16.30
N ILE A 40 9.03 9.94 15.28
CA ILE A 40 9.86 8.74 15.20
C ILE A 40 11.34 9.09 15.12
N TYR A 41 12.15 8.37 15.87
CA TYR A 41 13.60 8.32 15.73
C TYR A 41 13.96 7.04 14.99
N ILE A 42 14.60 7.14 13.83
CA ILE A 42 14.99 5.98 13.02
C ILE A 42 16.42 5.60 13.40
N ALA A 43 16.62 4.32 13.68
CA ALA A 43 17.88 3.77 14.14
C ALA A 43 18.25 2.47 13.42
N VAL A 44 19.54 2.16 13.43
CA VAL A 44 20.11 0.95 12.83
C VAL A 44 21.22 0.41 13.73
N ASN A 45 21.37 -0.92 13.77
CA ASN A 45 22.47 -1.55 14.49
C ASN A 45 23.69 -1.66 13.58
N VAL A 46 24.79 -1.06 14.03
CA VAL A 46 26.10 -1.09 13.38
C VAL A 46 27.12 -1.47 14.44
N ASN A 47 27.86 -2.58 14.23
CA ASN A 47 28.83 -3.12 15.18
C ASN A 47 28.31 -3.31 16.62
N GLY A 48 27.07 -3.80 16.76
CA GLY A 48 26.46 -4.03 18.07
C GLY A 48 25.97 -2.77 18.78
N LYS A 49 26.06 -1.59 18.14
CA LYS A 49 25.53 -0.33 18.67
C LYS A 49 24.29 0.09 17.87
N SER A 50 23.22 0.44 18.58
CA SER A 50 22.02 1.02 17.97
C SER A 50 22.23 2.52 17.78
N LEU A 51 22.53 2.91 16.55
CA LEU A 51 22.80 4.30 16.17
C LEU A 51 21.56 4.95 15.59
N CYS A 52 21.29 6.19 15.98
CA CYS A 52 20.20 7.02 15.45
C CYS A 52 20.80 8.26 14.78
N GLY A 53 20.29 8.60 13.60
CA GLY A 53 20.67 9.80 12.85
C GLY A 53 19.51 10.56 12.21
N VAL A 54 18.28 10.05 12.33
CA VAL A 54 17.10 10.61 11.66
C VAL A 54 15.94 10.72 12.63
N ARG A 55 15.25 11.86 12.55
CA ARG A 55 13.96 12.11 13.19
C ARG A 55 12.94 12.49 12.11
N ALA A 56 11.72 12.00 12.23
CA ALA A 56 10.63 12.37 11.33
C ALA A 56 9.28 12.31 12.05
N LEU A 57 8.22 12.80 11.41
CA LEU A 57 6.84 12.58 11.81
C LEU A 57 6.21 11.50 10.94
N LEU A 58 5.45 10.59 11.56
CA LEU A 58 4.60 9.67 10.84
C LEU A 58 3.47 10.45 10.16
N GLY A 59 3.39 10.30 8.85
CA GLY A 59 2.32 10.82 8.01
C GLY A 59 1.15 9.85 7.93
N GLU A 60 0.51 9.83 6.78
CA GLU A 60 -0.59 8.92 6.48
C GLU A 60 -0.12 7.47 6.34
N ILE A 61 -1.04 6.55 6.61
CA ILE A 61 -0.85 5.14 6.31
C ILE A 61 -0.71 5.02 4.80
N THR A 62 0.24 4.20 4.37
CA THR A 62 0.46 3.92 2.96
C THR A 62 0.57 2.43 2.76
N ASP A 63 0.17 2.00 1.60
CA ASP A 63 0.40 0.66 1.12
C ASP A 63 1.71 0.49 0.35
N GLN A 64 2.39 1.60 0.07
CA GLN A 64 3.68 1.59 -0.60
C GLN A 64 4.69 0.88 0.30
N ARG A 65 5.39 -0.10 -0.29
CA ARG A 65 6.49 -0.80 0.35
C ARG A 65 7.73 -0.58 -0.50
N PRO A 66 8.78 0.08 0.02
CA PRO A 66 10.09 0.10 -0.63
C PRO A 66 10.58 -1.33 -0.92
N GLU A 67 11.67 -1.45 -1.70
CA GLU A 67 12.28 -2.74 -2.07
C GLU A 67 12.98 -3.44 -0.87
N TRP A 68 12.27 -3.60 0.25
CA TRP A 68 12.66 -4.41 1.39
C TRP A 68 12.53 -5.88 1.02
N GLU A 69 13.60 -6.65 1.27
CA GLU A 69 13.62 -8.09 0.99
C GLU A 69 12.58 -8.87 1.81
N ASP A 70 12.21 -8.33 2.98
CA ASP A 70 11.22 -8.87 3.90
C ASP A 70 9.95 -8.01 4.00
N SER A 71 9.58 -7.31 2.92
CA SER A 71 8.43 -6.38 2.87
C SER A 71 7.14 -6.95 3.46
N GLU A 72 6.88 -8.26 3.25
CA GLU A 72 5.74 -9.02 3.74
C GLU A 72 5.60 -9.04 5.27
N ARG A 73 6.67 -8.79 6.02
CA ARG A 73 6.65 -8.75 7.50
C ARG A 73 6.09 -7.45 8.06
N TYR A 74 6.08 -6.37 7.28
CA TYR A 74 5.63 -5.06 7.73
C TYR A 74 4.12 -4.93 7.52
N ILE A 75 3.37 -5.27 8.56
CA ILE A 75 1.90 -5.26 8.59
C ILE A 75 1.34 -3.85 8.33
N ARG A 76 2.07 -2.79 8.71
CA ARG A 76 1.59 -1.41 8.55
C ARG A 76 2.72 -0.48 8.12
N CYS A 77 2.50 0.28 7.05
CA CYS A 77 3.46 1.27 6.57
C CYS A 77 2.89 2.69 6.68
N TYR A 78 3.77 3.66 6.88
CA TYR A 78 3.44 5.08 6.96
C TYR A 78 4.38 5.87 6.06
N LYS A 79 3.85 6.88 5.38
CA LYS A 79 4.71 7.95 4.84
C LYS A 79 5.36 8.69 6.00
N ILE A 80 6.55 9.26 5.81
CA ILE A 80 7.20 10.12 6.80
C ILE A 80 7.32 11.55 6.28
N LYS A 81 7.10 12.52 7.17
CA LYS A 81 7.14 13.96 6.89
C LYS A 81 8.13 14.64 7.82
N ASN A 82 8.59 15.83 7.45
CA ASN A 82 9.53 16.63 8.24
C ASN A 82 10.77 15.83 8.66
N LEU A 83 11.45 15.20 7.70
CA LEU A 83 12.73 14.55 7.98
C LEU A 83 13.75 15.58 8.46
N GLU A 84 14.39 15.25 9.57
CA GLU A 84 15.51 15.98 10.13
C GLU A 84 16.67 15.02 10.34
N PHE A 85 17.89 15.53 10.18
CA PHE A 85 19.13 14.77 10.32
C PHE A 85 19.95 15.23 11.51
N CYS A 86 20.70 14.31 12.10
CA CYS A 86 21.75 14.62 13.06
C CYS A 86 22.96 13.70 12.84
N GLU A 87 24.11 14.09 13.40
CA GLU A 87 25.24 13.18 13.53
C GLU A 87 24.81 11.93 14.30
N LEU A 88 25.29 10.76 13.84
CA LEU A 88 24.92 9.48 14.44
C LEU A 88 25.29 9.45 15.92
N PHE A 89 24.31 9.12 16.76
CA PHE A 89 24.54 8.90 18.19
C PHE A 89 24.00 7.55 18.66
N ASP A 90 24.68 6.99 19.65
CA ASP A 90 24.30 5.72 20.27
C ASP A 90 23.10 5.90 21.19
N LEU A 91 22.04 5.13 20.97
CA LEU A 91 20.84 5.12 21.79
C LEU A 91 21.09 4.56 23.21
N SER A 92 22.27 3.98 23.48
CA SER A 92 22.68 3.56 24.83
C SER A 92 22.73 4.71 25.85
N ILE A 93 22.65 5.98 25.42
CA ILE A 93 22.38 7.14 26.29
C ILE A 93 21.13 6.94 27.16
N LEU A 94 20.14 6.17 26.69
CA LEU A 94 18.92 5.85 27.42
C LEU A 94 19.14 4.90 28.60
N ARG A 95 20.30 4.25 28.69
CA ARG A 95 20.70 3.44 29.85
C ARG A 95 20.73 4.27 31.14
N LYS A 96 20.94 5.59 31.03
CA LYS A 96 20.87 6.55 32.15
C LYS A 96 19.44 6.73 32.69
N VAL A 97 18.43 6.35 31.92
CA VAL A 97 17.01 6.43 32.28
C VAL A 97 16.50 5.09 32.79
N ASP A 98 16.85 3.99 32.12
CA ASP A 98 16.45 2.64 32.51
C ASP A 98 17.53 1.62 32.14
N LYS A 99 17.86 0.68 33.03
CA LYS A 99 18.85 -0.37 32.74
C LYS A 99 18.41 -1.29 31.60
N ARG A 100 17.10 -1.51 31.43
CA ARG A 100 16.49 -2.34 30.37
C ARG A 100 16.05 -1.50 29.15
N TRP A 101 16.75 -0.39 28.89
CA TRP A 101 16.40 0.60 27.85
C TRP A 101 16.09 -0.01 26.47
N GLY A 102 16.85 -1.00 26.00
CA GLY A 102 16.63 -1.63 24.69
C GLY A 102 15.26 -2.31 24.60
N ALA A 103 14.96 -3.19 25.54
CA ALA A 103 13.66 -3.88 25.59
C ALA A 103 12.50 -2.90 25.83
N LYS A 104 12.73 -1.82 26.58
CA LYS A 104 11.68 -0.86 26.96
C LYS A 104 11.35 0.16 25.87
N PHE A 105 12.36 0.66 25.15
CA PHE A 105 12.23 1.81 24.26
C PHE A 105 12.45 1.48 22.77
N ILE A 106 13.18 0.41 22.45
CA ILE A 106 13.45 0.02 21.06
C ILE A 106 12.47 -1.05 20.58
N LEU A 107 12.20 -2.05 21.42
CA LEU A 107 11.42 -3.23 21.02
C LEU A 107 10.02 -2.85 20.52
N SER A 108 9.65 -3.38 19.36
CA SER A 108 8.34 -3.20 18.70
C SER A 108 7.92 -1.74 18.45
N SER A 109 8.84 -0.77 18.52
CA SER A 109 8.53 0.65 18.33
C SER A 109 7.35 1.15 19.17
N LYS A 110 7.29 0.68 20.42
CA LYS A 110 6.26 1.09 21.38
C LYS A 110 6.37 2.60 21.67
N SER A 111 5.22 3.18 22.02
CA SER A 111 5.15 4.58 22.45
C SER A 111 5.98 4.80 23.72
N ILE A 112 6.84 5.81 23.70
CA ILE A 112 7.68 6.20 24.83
C ILE A 112 6.90 7.22 25.65
N ASN A 113 6.36 6.80 26.79
CA ASN A 113 5.64 7.69 27.72
C ASN A 113 6.53 8.26 28.84
N VAL A 114 7.82 7.92 28.86
CA VAL A 114 8.76 8.35 29.90
C VAL A 114 9.38 9.68 29.50
N GLN A 115 8.90 10.79 30.09
CA GLN A 115 9.33 12.15 29.74
C GLN A 115 10.86 12.33 29.76
N LYS A 116 11.55 11.76 30.74
CA LYS A 116 13.02 11.83 30.84
C LYS A 116 13.73 11.18 29.64
N ALA A 117 13.18 10.11 29.08
CA ALA A 117 13.71 9.47 27.89
C ALA A 117 13.50 10.36 26.65
N ILE A 118 12.29 10.91 26.49
CA ILE A 118 11.95 11.84 25.41
C ILE A 118 12.90 13.04 25.41
N SER A 119 13.03 13.72 26.55
CA SER A 119 13.92 14.89 26.66
C SER A 119 15.40 14.53 26.45
N THR A 120 15.82 13.30 26.79
CA THR A 120 17.19 12.84 26.53
C THR A 120 17.45 12.67 25.03
N LEU A 121 16.49 12.07 24.30
CA LEU A 121 16.56 11.92 22.85
C LEU A 121 16.57 13.28 22.15
N GLU A 122 15.62 14.14 22.49
CA GLU A 122 15.51 15.48 21.90
C GLU A 122 16.75 16.31 22.13
N LYS A 123 17.27 16.34 23.37
CA LYS A 123 18.48 17.08 23.69
C LYS A 123 19.67 16.56 22.89
N LYS A 124 19.84 15.24 22.78
CA LYS A 124 20.97 14.66 22.06
C LYS A 124 20.85 14.90 20.55
N PHE A 125 19.67 14.70 19.98
CA PHE A 125 19.39 14.93 18.58
C PHE A 125 19.64 16.40 18.20
N ASN A 126 19.05 17.34 18.95
CA ASN A 126 19.16 18.77 18.66
C ASN A 126 20.60 19.28 18.84
N SER A 127 21.38 18.72 19.78
CA SER A 127 22.80 19.09 19.97
C SER A 127 23.71 18.64 18.83
N SER A 128 23.25 17.71 18.01
CA SER A 128 24.02 17.08 16.93
C SER A 128 23.34 17.28 15.57
N LYS A 129 22.39 18.21 15.46
CA LYS A 129 21.60 18.43 14.24
C LYS A 129 22.51 18.87 13.08
N CYS A 130 22.26 18.32 11.90
CA CYS A 130 23.00 18.62 10.68
C CYS A 130 22.05 18.70 9.49
N ASP A 131 22.54 19.27 8.38
CA ASP A 131 21.73 19.47 7.17
C ASP A 131 21.64 18.22 6.29
N THR A 132 22.63 17.33 6.41
CA THR A 132 22.75 16.13 5.59
C THR A 132 23.06 14.92 6.45
N LEU A 133 22.57 13.76 6.05
CA LEU A 133 22.93 12.49 6.66
C LEU A 133 24.40 12.16 6.34
N ASP A 134 25.28 12.22 7.35
CA ASP A 134 26.69 11.80 7.21
C ASP A 134 26.79 10.27 7.35
N LEU A 135 27.20 9.64 6.26
CA LEU A 135 27.20 8.19 6.06
C LEU A 135 28.60 7.58 6.00
N SER A 136 29.63 8.42 5.96
CA SER A 136 31.03 7.98 5.93
C SER A 136 31.34 7.04 7.10
N LEU A 137 30.72 7.31 8.27
CA LEU A 137 30.82 6.53 9.50
C LEU A 137 30.22 5.12 9.42
N ILE A 138 29.26 4.86 8.52
CA ILE A 138 28.61 3.54 8.38
C ILE A 138 29.41 2.64 7.43
N THR A 139 30.06 3.21 6.40
CA THR A 139 30.90 2.48 5.44
C THR A 139 32.28 2.07 5.97
N CYS A 140 32.89 2.86 6.86
CA CYS A 140 34.21 2.56 7.43
C CYS A 140 34.23 1.40 8.45
N ILE A 141 33.09 0.79 8.70
CA ILE A 141 32.89 -0.23 9.73
C ILE A 141 32.85 -1.66 9.16
N ASN A 142 32.74 -1.82 7.83
CA ASN A 142 32.55 -3.11 7.16
C ASN A 142 33.81 -3.99 7.00
N THR A 143 34.90 -3.77 7.76
CA THR A 143 36.16 -4.55 7.59
C THR A 143 36.41 -5.63 8.63
N VAL A 144 35.40 -6.09 9.38
CA VAL A 144 35.57 -7.26 10.26
C VAL A 144 34.50 -8.32 9.91
N PRO A 145 34.89 -9.58 9.62
CA PRO A 145 33.92 -10.65 9.41
C PRO A 145 33.13 -10.85 10.69
N VAL A 146 31.81 -10.80 10.59
CA VAL A 146 30.90 -11.05 11.71
C VAL A 146 30.79 -12.56 11.87
N GLU A 147 31.35 -13.11 12.95
CA GLU A 147 30.95 -14.41 13.46
C GLU A 147 29.46 -14.38 13.83
N ASP A 148 28.73 -15.42 13.42
CA ASP A 148 27.31 -15.61 13.68
C ASP A 148 27.01 -15.68 15.19
N GLY A 149 26.85 -14.51 15.80
CA GLY A 149 26.23 -14.36 17.10
C GLY A 149 24.72 -14.57 16.97
N ILE A 150 24.28 -15.79 17.29
CA ILE A 150 22.89 -16.20 17.53
C ILE A 150 22.27 -15.18 18.49
N TYR A 151 21.39 -14.31 17.99
CA TYR A 151 20.44 -13.63 18.86
C TYR A 151 19.33 -14.64 19.12
N GLU A 152 19.41 -15.28 20.29
CA GLU A 152 18.29 -16.01 20.85
C GLU A 152 17.06 -15.12 20.82
N ASP A 153 16.00 -15.70 20.26
CA ASP A 153 14.62 -15.26 20.31
C ASP A 153 14.22 -15.07 21.78
N ASN A 154 14.54 -13.90 22.32
CA ASN A 154 14.20 -13.56 23.69
C ASN A 154 12.68 -13.38 23.75
N LYS A 155 12.02 -14.44 24.24
CA LYS A 155 10.60 -14.55 24.56
C LYS A 155 10.00 -13.19 24.91
N THR A 156 9.08 -12.76 24.05
CA THR A 156 8.10 -11.72 24.28
C THR A 156 7.43 -11.91 25.64
N ILE A 157 7.88 -11.18 26.66
CA ILE A 157 7.08 -10.96 27.86
C ILE A 157 6.17 -9.78 27.53
N ASN A 158 5.02 -10.09 26.92
CA ASN A 158 3.93 -9.13 26.81
C ASN A 158 3.10 -9.26 28.09
N ASP A 159 3.39 -8.44 29.10
CA ASP A 159 2.69 -8.44 30.39
C ASP A 159 1.24 -7.89 30.31
N GLU A 160 0.77 -7.55 29.10
CA GLU A 160 -0.63 -7.18 28.88
C GLU A 160 -1.50 -8.44 28.90
N LYS A 161 -2.38 -8.54 29.90
CA LYS A 161 -3.41 -9.59 29.94
C LYS A 161 -4.25 -9.49 28.66
N ILE A 162 -4.12 -10.50 27.79
CA ILE A 162 -4.93 -10.61 26.58
C ILE A 162 -6.39 -10.81 27.00
N GLN A 163 -7.24 -9.82 26.72
CA GLN A 163 -8.68 -9.95 26.91
C GLN A 163 -9.28 -10.59 25.66
N LEU A 164 -9.79 -11.83 25.80
CA LEU A 164 -10.50 -12.52 24.73
C LEU A 164 -11.91 -11.94 24.58
N LEU A 165 -12.17 -11.25 23.47
CA LEU A 165 -13.49 -10.67 23.17
C LEU A 165 -14.43 -11.67 22.46
N GLY A 166 -13.87 -12.65 21.77
CA GLY A 166 -14.60 -13.66 21.00
C GLY A 166 -13.65 -14.54 20.19
N THR A 167 -14.22 -15.53 19.53
CA THR A 167 -13.54 -16.36 18.53
C THR A 167 -14.10 -16.08 17.14
N PHE A 168 -13.32 -16.39 16.13
CA PHE A 168 -13.70 -16.23 14.73
C PHE A 168 -13.61 -17.57 14.02
N GLU A 169 -14.58 -17.85 13.17
CA GLU A 169 -14.52 -18.95 12.21
C GLU A 169 -14.54 -18.36 10.80
N THR A 170 -13.59 -18.79 9.96
CA THR A 170 -13.56 -18.35 8.56
C THR A 170 -14.66 -19.08 7.79
N VAL A 171 -15.61 -18.31 7.29
CA VAL A 171 -16.69 -18.81 6.43
C VAL A 171 -16.32 -18.48 4.99
N ARG A 172 -16.68 -19.39 4.07
CA ARG A 172 -16.45 -19.15 2.65
C ARG A 172 -17.51 -18.18 2.12
N PHE A 173 -17.09 -17.29 1.23
CA PHE A 173 -18.04 -16.60 0.37
C PHE A 173 -18.75 -17.61 -0.51
N LYS A 174 -19.98 -17.30 -0.93
CA LYS A 174 -20.72 -18.19 -1.82
C LYS A 174 -20.19 -18.14 -3.25
N ASN A 175 -19.93 -16.93 -3.74
CA ASN A 175 -19.24 -16.59 -4.99
C ASN A 175 -18.92 -15.07 -4.99
N GLU A 176 -18.58 -14.50 -6.14
CA GLU A 176 -18.28 -13.08 -6.31
C GLU A 176 -19.54 -12.20 -6.16
N THR A 177 -20.67 -12.62 -6.73
CA THR A 177 -21.84 -11.76 -7.01
C THR A 177 -23.09 -12.05 -6.17
N ASP A 178 -23.03 -13.03 -5.25
CA ASP A 178 -24.18 -13.41 -4.43
C ASP A 178 -24.69 -12.20 -3.62
N PRO A 179 -26.00 -11.94 -3.57
CA PRO A 179 -26.52 -10.72 -2.94
C PRO A 179 -26.18 -10.55 -1.46
N ASN A 180 -26.00 -11.66 -0.73
CA ASN A 180 -25.85 -11.64 0.73
C ASN A 180 -24.45 -12.12 1.18
N LYS A 181 -23.86 -13.07 0.46
CA LYS A 181 -22.56 -13.67 0.76
C LYS A 181 -21.59 -13.58 -0.42
N GLY A 182 -21.80 -12.60 -1.30
CA GLY A 182 -20.94 -12.29 -2.44
C GLY A 182 -19.76 -11.43 -2.01
N LEU A 183 -18.55 -11.78 -2.47
CA LEU A 183 -17.34 -11.04 -2.16
C LEU A 183 -17.40 -9.60 -2.68
N GLU A 184 -17.81 -9.39 -3.94
CA GLU A 184 -17.86 -8.06 -4.58
C GLU A 184 -18.80 -7.12 -3.84
N GLY A 185 -20.03 -7.57 -3.56
CA GLY A 185 -21.06 -6.76 -2.90
C GLY A 185 -20.65 -6.34 -1.49
N LEU A 186 -20.16 -7.29 -0.69
CA LEU A 186 -19.73 -7.05 0.69
C LEU A 186 -18.50 -6.13 0.76
N VAL A 187 -17.52 -6.33 -0.12
CA VAL A 187 -16.33 -5.48 -0.16
C VAL A 187 -16.68 -4.07 -0.62
N ASN A 188 -17.48 -3.91 -1.67
CA ASN A 188 -17.87 -2.58 -2.17
C ASN A 188 -18.65 -1.75 -1.14
N GLN A 189 -19.54 -2.38 -0.38
CA GLN A 189 -20.32 -1.70 0.67
C GLN A 189 -19.45 -1.19 1.83
N ASN A 190 -18.32 -1.85 2.11
CA ASN A 190 -17.45 -1.54 3.24
C ASN A 190 -16.05 -1.10 2.79
N PHE A 191 -15.90 -0.64 1.54
CA PHE A 191 -14.59 -0.52 0.89
C PHE A 191 -13.64 0.40 1.68
N TYR A 192 -14.05 1.64 1.95
CA TYR A 192 -13.22 2.61 2.66
C TYR A 192 -13.00 2.28 4.14
N ASP A 193 -13.87 1.47 4.75
CA ASP A 193 -13.67 0.98 6.12
C ASP A 193 -12.74 -0.25 6.17
N LEU A 194 -12.72 -1.04 5.09
CA LEU A 194 -11.92 -2.26 5.00
C LEU A 194 -10.44 -1.95 4.67
N PHE A 195 -10.19 -1.00 3.77
CA PHE A 195 -8.85 -0.66 3.29
C PHE A 195 -8.29 0.60 3.99
N GLU A 196 -7.56 0.42 5.09
CA GLU A 196 -7.06 1.54 5.91
C GLU A 196 -6.18 2.56 5.16
N SER A 197 -5.47 2.11 4.11
CA SER A 197 -4.62 2.96 3.27
C SER A 197 -5.40 3.70 2.17
N ILE A 198 -6.65 3.33 1.92
CA ILE A 198 -7.50 3.89 0.86
C ILE A 198 -8.60 4.71 1.52
N THR A 199 -8.36 6.00 1.70
CA THR A 199 -9.32 6.91 2.31
C THR A 199 -10.25 7.52 1.27
N GLU A 200 -11.50 7.80 1.65
CA GLU A 200 -12.48 8.36 0.74
C GLU A 200 -12.02 9.72 0.19
N ASP A 201 -11.45 10.62 0.99
CA ASP A 201 -11.02 11.95 0.53
C ASP A 201 -10.02 11.93 -0.63
N LYS A 202 -9.17 10.89 -0.74
CA LYS A 202 -8.14 10.75 -1.78
C LYS A 202 -8.46 9.74 -2.87
N ASN A 203 -9.61 9.08 -2.79
CA ASN A 203 -9.94 8.01 -3.71
C ASN A 203 -11.38 8.09 -4.21
N ILE A 204 -11.61 7.80 -5.49
CA ILE A 204 -12.96 7.66 -6.06
C ILE A 204 -13.12 6.23 -6.55
N LEU A 205 -13.97 5.46 -5.87
CA LEU A 205 -14.40 4.14 -6.31
C LEU A 205 -15.62 4.27 -7.24
N ILE A 206 -15.54 3.63 -8.41
CA ILE A 206 -16.62 3.49 -9.37
C ILE A 206 -16.94 1.99 -9.50
N PRO A 207 -17.87 1.44 -8.68
CA PRO A 207 -18.18 0.01 -8.63
C PRO A 207 -19.19 -0.38 -9.72
N LYS A 208 -18.94 0.03 -10.96
CA LYS A 208 -19.87 -0.16 -12.10
C LYS A 208 -19.16 -0.83 -13.27
N ASN A 209 -19.02 -2.15 -13.16
CA ASN A 209 -18.38 -3.02 -14.15
C ASN A 209 -18.77 -2.70 -15.61
N ARG A 210 -20.06 -2.64 -15.93
CA ARG A 210 -20.54 -2.44 -17.31
C ARG A 210 -20.21 -1.08 -17.94
N LEU A 211 -19.79 -0.09 -17.17
CA LEU A 211 -19.36 1.19 -17.75
C LEU A 211 -18.07 1.02 -18.55
N PHE A 212 -17.14 0.18 -18.10
CA PHE A 212 -15.76 0.18 -18.61
C PHE A 212 -15.45 -1.05 -19.45
N ILE A 213 -16.06 -1.16 -20.62
CA ILE A 213 -15.78 -2.26 -21.57
C ILE A 213 -14.59 -1.88 -22.45
N THR A 214 -13.59 -2.76 -22.57
CA THR A 214 -12.48 -2.58 -23.52
C THR A 214 -12.93 -2.84 -24.96
N LYS A 215 -12.31 -2.16 -25.93
CA LYS A 215 -12.57 -2.44 -27.34
C LYS A 215 -11.87 -3.73 -27.74
N GLY A 216 -12.63 -4.68 -28.29
CA GLY A 216 -12.07 -5.95 -28.76
C GLY A 216 -11.17 -5.77 -29.98
N VAL A 217 -10.16 -6.62 -30.09
CA VAL A 217 -9.23 -6.64 -31.23
C VAL A 217 -9.99 -7.08 -32.48
N ARG A 218 -9.71 -6.45 -33.61
CA ARG A 218 -10.31 -6.79 -34.90
C ARG A 218 -9.38 -7.69 -35.71
N ASP A 219 -9.94 -8.69 -36.38
CA ASP A 219 -9.22 -9.52 -37.35
C ASP A 219 -8.98 -8.77 -38.68
N SER A 220 -8.30 -9.43 -39.62
CA SER A 220 -8.05 -8.93 -40.98
C SER A 220 -9.32 -8.65 -41.79
N ASN A 221 -10.49 -9.13 -41.34
CA ASN A 221 -11.80 -8.90 -41.93
C ASN A 221 -12.61 -7.85 -41.14
N HIS A 222 -11.97 -7.07 -40.26
CA HIS A 222 -12.58 -6.08 -39.37
C HIS A 222 -13.63 -6.63 -38.40
N LYS A 223 -13.73 -7.95 -38.20
CA LYS A 223 -14.59 -8.57 -37.20
C LYS A 223 -13.90 -8.57 -35.84
N ILE A 224 -14.65 -8.29 -34.78
CA ILE A 224 -14.13 -8.38 -33.41
C ILE A 224 -13.86 -9.86 -33.09
N ILE A 225 -12.62 -10.16 -32.71
CA ILE A 225 -12.23 -11.50 -32.28
C ILE A 225 -12.95 -11.80 -30.95
N PRO A 226 -13.75 -12.88 -30.87
CA PRO A 226 -14.45 -13.26 -29.65
C PRO A 226 -13.49 -13.43 -28.46
N GLY A 227 -13.90 -12.96 -27.28
CA GLY A 227 -13.11 -13.10 -26.05
C GLY A 227 -11.98 -12.09 -25.85
N THR A 228 -11.82 -11.10 -26.75
CA THR A 228 -10.82 -10.02 -26.64
C THR A 228 -11.31 -8.80 -25.86
N LYS A 229 -12.62 -8.69 -25.62
CA LYS A 229 -13.17 -7.69 -24.69
C LYS A 229 -12.96 -8.15 -23.25
N SER A 230 -12.72 -7.19 -22.38
CA SER A 230 -12.61 -7.35 -20.94
C SER A 230 -13.36 -6.21 -20.25
N ILE A 231 -13.83 -6.47 -19.04
CA ILE A 231 -14.62 -5.56 -18.22
C ILE A 231 -14.05 -5.68 -16.81
N PRO A 232 -13.41 -4.64 -16.26
CA PRO A 232 -13.02 -4.67 -14.86
C PRO A 232 -14.28 -4.55 -13.99
N ASP A 233 -14.24 -5.11 -12.80
CA ASP A 233 -15.40 -5.04 -11.91
C ASP A 233 -15.60 -3.64 -11.33
N ALA A 234 -14.49 -2.98 -11.00
CA ALA A 234 -14.51 -1.60 -10.54
C ALA A 234 -13.29 -0.80 -11.00
N LEU A 235 -13.43 0.52 -10.94
CA LEU A 235 -12.35 1.46 -11.16
C LEU A 235 -12.11 2.27 -9.90
N LEU A 236 -10.85 2.37 -9.46
CA LEU A 236 -10.46 3.23 -8.35
C LEU A 236 -9.47 4.27 -8.84
N ILE A 237 -9.83 5.54 -8.67
CA ILE A 237 -8.98 6.68 -9.02
C ILE A 237 -8.37 7.23 -7.73
N THR A 238 -7.05 7.24 -7.64
CA THR A 238 -6.32 7.66 -6.44
C THR A 238 -5.56 8.96 -6.70
N LEU A 239 -5.59 9.86 -5.73
CA LEU A 239 -4.77 11.06 -5.67
C LEU A 239 -3.58 10.86 -4.71
N ASP A 240 -2.38 10.86 -5.25
CA ASP A 240 -1.13 10.97 -4.49
C ASP A 240 -0.59 12.40 -4.60
N GLN A 241 -0.93 13.24 -3.62
CA GLN A 241 -0.55 14.66 -3.60
C GLN A 241 0.98 14.86 -3.49
N ASP A 242 1.70 13.87 -2.96
CA ASP A 242 3.15 13.95 -2.81
C ASP A 242 3.87 13.66 -4.14
N ASN A 243 3.20 12.99 -5.09
CA ASN A 243 3.73 12.74 -6.42
C ASN A 243 3.30 13.83 -7.41
N VAL A 244 3.94 14.99 -7.35
CA VAL A 244 3.60 16.17 -8.17
C VAL A 244 3.62 15.89 -9.68
N ARG A 245 4.42 14.91 -10.16
CA ARG A 245 4.56 14.62 -11.59
C ARG A 245 3.49 13.67 -12.13
N LEU A 246 3.05 12.72 -11.32
CA LEU A 246 2.01 11.75 -11.65
C LEU A 246 1.05 11.60 -10.46
N PRO A 247 0.29 12.66 -10.13
CA PRO A 247 -0.52 12.71 -8.92
C PRO A 247 -1.75 11.82 -8.99
N ILE A 248 -2.20 11.44 -10.19
CA ILE A 248 -3.34 10.55 -10.39
C ILE A 248 -2.85 9.15 -10.76
N ARG A 249 -3.42 8.14 -10.10
CA ARG A 249 -3.28 6.72 -10.46
C ARG A 249 -4.65 6.16 -10.84
N ILE A 250 -4.66 5.34 -11.89
CA ILE A 250 -5.82 4.53 -12.25
C ILE A 250 -5.58 3.10 -11.76
N ASN A 251 -6.50 2.59 -10.94
CA ASN A 251 -6.46 1.22 -10.46
C ASN A 251 -7.66 0.45 -11.04
N LEU A 252 -7.39 -0.62 -11.76
CA LEU A 252 -8.39 -1.56 -12.28
C LEU A 252 -8.61 -2.63 -11.21
N ILE A 253 -9.81 -2.74 -10.67
CA ILE A 253 -10.13 -3.72 -9.62
C ILE A 253 -10.84 -4.91 -10.25
N GLU A 254 -10.38 -6.10 -9.90
CA GLU A 254 -11.01 -7.38 -10.18
C GLU A 254 -11.33 -8.10 -8.86
N TYR A 255 -12.57 -8.55 -8.71
CA TYR A 255 -13.01 -9.35 -7.58
C TYR A 255 -13.11 -10.81 -8.00
N GLU A 256 -12.40 -11.68 -7.31
CA GLU A 256 -12.40 -13.11 -7.61
C GLU A 256 -12.69 -13.92 -6.34
N CYS A 257 -13.33 -15.06 -6.50
CA CYS A 257 -13.70 -15.89 -5.37
C CYS A 257 -13.58 -17.39 -5.71
N TYR A 258 -12.81 -18.11 -4.92
CA TYR A 258 -12.90 -19.58 -4.96
C TYR A 258 -14.25 -20.04 -4.40
N GLY A 259 -14.63 -19.45 -3.26
CA GLY A 259 -15.93 -19.62 -2.63
C GLY A 259 -16.22 -21.05 -2.18
N GLU A 260 -17.50 -21.38 -2.08
CA GLU A 260 -17.97 -22.71 -1.71
C GLU A 260 -17.67 -23.77 -2.78
N ASN A 261 -17.53 -23.35 -4.04
CA ASN A 261 -17.48 -24.27 -5.18
C ASN A 261 -16.07 -24.78 -5.50
N LYS A 262 -15.00 -24.03 -5.17
CA LYS A 262 -13.62 -24.35 -5.57
C LYS A 262 -12.79 -24.67 -4.32
N THR A 263 -12.87 -25.92 -3.85
CA THR A 263 -12.31 -26.29 -2.55
C THR A 263 -10.94 -26.94 -2.63
N GLY A 264 -10.67 -27.71 -3.69
CA GLY A 264 -9.41 -28.44 -3.88
C GLY A 264 -8.31 -27.59 -4.50
N GLU A 265 -7.06 -27.85 -4.12
CA GLU A 265 -5.89 -27.11 -4.62
C GLU A 265 -5.76 -27.15 -6.15
N ALA A 266 -6.04 -28.29 -6.77
CA ALA A 266 -6.01 -28.43 -8.24
C ALA A 266 -7.08 -27.55 -8.93
N GLN A 267 -8.28 -27.46 -8.36
CA GLN A 267 -9.34 -26.59 -8.89
C GLN A 267 -8.97 -25.12 -8.73
N LYS A 268 -8.41 -24.74 -7.58
CA LYS A 268 -7.94 -23.38 -7.31
C LYS A 268 -6.83 -22.98 -8.28
N LYS A 269 -5.80 -23.82 -8.46
CA LYS A 269 -4.71 -23.58 -9.43
C LYS A 269 -5.22 -23.50 -10.87
N ALA A 270 -6.16 -24.37 -11.26
CA ALA A 270 -6.78 -24.31 -12.57
C ALA A 270 -7.56 -23.00 -12.77
N TYR A 271 -8.35 -22.58 -11.78
CA TYR A 271 -9.12 -21.34 -11.83
C TYR A 271 -8.19 -20.11 -11.89
N LEU A 272 -7.18 -20.06 -11.03
CA LEU A 272 -6.15 -19.02 -11.00
C LEU A 272 -5.49 -18.85 -12.38
N GLY A 273 -5.04 -19.95 -12.99
CA GLY A 273 -4.35 -19.89 -14.28
C GLY A 273 -5.27 -19.67 -15.48
N GLN A 274 -6.46 -20.26 -15.48
CA GLN A 274 -7.35 -20.28 -16.66
C GLN A 274 -8.35 -19.13 -16.70
N VAL A 275 -8.69 -18.55 -15.55
CA VAL A 275 -9.69 -17.49 -15.42
C VAL A 275 -9.00 -16.22 -14.93
N ILE A 276 -8.55 -16.19 -13.67
CA ILE A 276 -8.02 -14.99 -13.01
C ILE A 276 -6.86 -14.40 -13.81
N LEU A 277 -5.78 -15.17 -14.00
CA LEU A 277 -4.58 -14.69 -14.68
C LEU A 277 -4.88 -14.22 -16.11
N LYS A 278 -5.71 -14.96 -16.85
CA LYS A 278 -6.08 -14.58 -18.22
C LYS A 278 -6.83 -13.25 -18.24
N GLN A 279 -7.71 -13.00 -17.27
CA GLN A 279 -8.44 -11.74 -17.17
C GLN A 279 -7.51 -10.57 -16.84
N LEU A 280 -6.65 -10.72 -15.84
CA LEU A 280 -5.67 -9.70 -15.46
C LEU A 280 -4.70 -9.38 -16.63
N MET A 281 -4.23 -10.41 -17.34
CA MET A 281 -3.39 -10.23 -18.54
C MET A 281 -4.12 -9.50 -19.67
N LYS A 282 -5.43 -9.69 -19.84
CA LYS A 282 -6.22 -8.94 -20.84
C LYS A 282 -6.34 -7.46 -20.48
N PHE A 283 -6.51 -7.14 -19.20
CA PHE A 283 -6.46 -5.73 -18.78
C PHE A 283 -5.09 -5.14 -19.02
N ALA A 284 -4.04 -5.83 -18.58
CA ALA A 284 -2.68 -5.36 -18.73
C ALA A 284 -2.31 -5.14 -20.20
N SER A 285 -2.65 -6.10 -21.07
CA SER A 285 -2.37 -5.99 -22.50
C SER A 285 -3.11 -4.82 -23.14
N THR A 286 -4.38 -4.57 -22.80
CA THR A 286 -5.19 -3.49 -23.39
C THR A 286 -4.53 -2.12 -23.25
N PHE A 287 -3.87 -1.86 -22.12
CA PHE A 287 -3.25 -0.56 -21.83
C PHE A 287 -1.72 -0.52 -22.05
N SER A 288 -1.09 -1.68 -22.24
CA SER A 288 0.33 -1.80 -22.58
C SER A 288 0.69 -1.07 -23.89
N VAL A 289 1.93 -0.58 -23.99
CA VAL A 289 2.48 -0.02 -25.24
C VAL A 289 2.61 -1.05 -26.37
N THR A 290 2.48 -2.34 -26.05
CA THR A 290 2.49 -3.43 -27.05
C THR A 290 1.19 -3.54 -27.84
N THR A 291 0.11 -2.91 -27.38
CA THR A 291 -1.18 -2.87 -28.08
C THR A 291 -1.19 -1.77 -29.13
N ASP A 292 -1.95 -1.98 -30.20
CA ASP A 292 -2.15 -0.98 -31.25
C ASP A 292 -2.50 0.40 -30.66
N TYR A 293 -1.76 1.42 -31.11
CA TYR A 293 -1.85 2.76 -30.54
C TYR A 293 -3.26 3.35 -30.69
N GLN A 294 -3.89 3.21 -31.85
CA GLN A 294 -5.21 3.79 -32.09
C GLN A 294 -6.28 3.11 -31.23
N LEU A 295 -6.24 1.77 -31.14
CA LEU A 295 -7.14 0.99 -30.30
C LEU A 295 -7.00 1.39 -28.82
N ARG A 296 -5.75 1.50 -28.36
CA ARG A 296 -5.43 1.90 -26.98
C ARG A 296 -5.92 3.32 -26.67
N GLN A 297 -5.55 4.32 -27.49
CA GLN A 297 -5.98 5.70 -27.26
C GLN A 297 -7.50 5.85 -27.28
N THR A 298 -8.18 5.20 -28.24
CA THR A 298 -9.64 5.30 -28.29
C THR A 298 -10.31 4.64 -27.08
N THR A 299 -9.72 3.57 -26.53
CA THR A 299 -10.22 2.95 -25.29
C THR A 299 -10.02 3.89 -24.10
N ILE A 300 -8.84 4.48 -23.97
CA ILE A 300 -8.51 5.48 -22.92
C ILE A 300 -9.46 6.67 -22.98
N GLU A 301 -9.62 7.31 -24.15
CA GLU A 301 -10.49 8.48 -24.32
C GLU A 301 -11.96 8.15 -24.01
N ASN A 302 -12.43 6.97 -24.41
CA ASN A 302 -13.78 6.52 -24.08
C ASN A 302 -13.97 6.34 -22.57
N TRP A 303 -12.99 5.76 -21.87
CA TRP A 303 -13.05 5.55 -20.44
C TRP A 303 -12.95 6.86 -19.67
N ILE A 304 -12.07 7.78 -20.08
CA ILE A 304 -11.97 9.12 -19.50
C ILE A 304 -13.30 9.86 -19.64
N SER A 305 -13.94 9.82 -20.81
CA SER A 305 -15.25 10.45 -21.00
C SER A 305 -16.30 9.89 -20.04
N LYS A 306 -16.29 8.56 -19.80
CA LYS A 306 -17.20 7.91 -18.86
C LYS A 306 -16.91 8.26 -17.40
N ILE A 307 -15.63 8.37 -17.03
CA ILE A 307 -15.20 8.83 -15.71
C ILE A 307 -15.70 10.26 -15.47
N MET A 308 -15.45 11.17 -16.41
CA MET A 308 -15.90 12.57 -16.31
C MET A 308 -17.43 12.66 -16.20
N ASN A 309 -18.17 11.91 -17.02
CA ASN A 309 -19.63 11.86 -16.93
C ASN A 309 -20.12 11.34 -15.58
N TYR A 310 -19.48 10.29 -15.04
CA TYR A 310 -19.82 9.76 -13.72
C TYR A 310 -19.60 10.80 -12.62
N ILE A 311 -18.45 11.48 -12.64
CA ILE A 311 -18.10 12.53 -11.67
C ILE A 311 -19.06 13.71 -11.78
N ASN A 312 -19.30 14.21 -12.99
CA ASN A 312 -20.14 15.39 -13.22
C ASN A 312 -21.62 15.13 -12.92
N SER A 313 -22.06 13.87 -12.92
CA SER A 313 -23.41 13.49 -12.48
C SER A 313 -23.61 13.52 -10.96
N ASN A 314 -22.55 13.73 -10.18
CA ASN A 314 -22.56 13.74 -8.72
C ASN A 314 -21.85 14.98 -8.17
N GLU A 315 -22.63 15.90 -7.57
CA GLU A 315 -22.11 17.18 -7.06
C GLU A 315 -21.02 17.01 -6.00
N THR A 316 -21.14 16.01 -5.12
CA THR A 316 -20.12 15.69 -4.10
C THR A 316 -18.79 15.29 -4.75
N LEU A 317 -18.83 14.43 -5.77
CA LEU A 317 -17.62 14.03 -6.51
C LEU A 317 -17.02 15.18 -7.30
N ASN A 318 -17.86 16.03 -7.90
CA ASN A 318 -17.40 17.22 -8.62
C ASN A 318 -16.66 18.18 -7.67
N ASN A 319 -17.24 18.48 -6.50
CA ASN A 319 -16.60 19.32 -5.49
C ASN A 319 -15.27 18.73 -4.96
N LYS A 320 -15.20 17.40 -4.86
CA LYS A 320 -13.98 16.69 -4.49
C LYS A 320 -12.89 16.85 -5.55
N ILE A 321 -13.20 16.68 -6.84
CA ILE A 321 -12.25 16.93 -7.93
C ILE A 321 -11.80 18.40 -7.95
N ASN A 322 -12.71 19.34 -7.74
CA ASN A 322 -12.35 20.76 -7.62
C ASN A 322 -11.30 20.98 -6.52
N THR A 323 -11.47 20.32 -5.37
CA THR A 323 -10.52 20.38 -4.25
C THR A 323 -9.17 19.73 -4.60
N TRP A 324 -9.20 18.58 -5.27
CA TRP A 324 -7.98 17.88 -5.72
C TRP A 324 -7.18 18.74 -6.68
N VAL A 325 -7.83 19.27 -7.71
CA VAL A 325 -7.18 20.07 -8.75
C VAL A 325 -6.66 21.40 -8.18
N LYS A 326 -7.41 22.07 -7.29
CA LYS A 326 -6.92 23.27 -6.60
C LYS A 326 -5.73 22.98 -5.67
N THR A 327 -5.65 21.77 -5.08
CA THR A 327 -4.48 21.34 -4.30
C THR A 327 -3.25 21.16 -5.20
N LEU A 328 -3.41 20.57 -6.38
CA LEU A 328 -2.31 20.33 -7.33
C LEU A 328 -1.87 21.60 -8.07
N ASN A 329 -2.82 22.47 -8.41
CA ASN A 329 -2.58 23.74 -9.10
C ASN A 329 -3.44 24.86 -8.48
N PRO A 330 -2.93 25.55 -7.45
CA PRO A 330 -3.68 26.58 -6.73
C PRO A 330 -4.11 27.79 -7.58
N LEU A 331 -3.45 28.03 -8.73
CA LEU A 331 -3.71 29.18 -9.60
C LEU A 331 -4.72 28.88 -10.71
N ILE A 332 -5.24 27.65 -10.77
CA ILE A 332 -6.18 27.25 -11.82
C ILE A 332 -7.53 27.96 -11.66
N LYS A 333 -8.06 28.48 -12.77
CA LYS A 333 -9.42 29.02 -12.83
C LYS A 333 -10.43 27.88 -12.82
N GLU A 334 -11.60 28.10 -12.24
CA GLU A 334 -12.65 27.06 -12.14
C GLU A 334 -13.05 26.48 -13.50
N SER A 335 -13.16 27.33 -14.53
CA SER A 335 -13.45 26.90 -15.90
C SER A 335 -12.38 25.99 -16.53
N GLY A 336 -11.21 25.87 -15.91
CA GLY A 336 -10.10 25.03 -16.37
C GLY A 336 -9.98 23.69 -15.63
N ILE A 337 -10.75 23.47 -14.56
CA ILE A 337 -10.59 22.31 -13.68
C ILE A 337 -10.85 21.00 -14.42
N ASP A 338 -12.00 20.87 -15.09
CA ASP A 338 -12.37 19.65 -15.83
C ASP A 338 -11.31 19.27 -16.87
N ARG A 339 -10.85 20.26 -17.63
CA ARG A 339 -9.82 20.05 -18.66
C ARG A 339 -8.49 19.61 -18.05
N TYR A 340 -8.11 20.20 -16.92
CA TYR A 340 -6.88 19.82 -16.21
C TYR A 340 -6.98 18.39 -15.69
N PHE A 341 -8.10 18.05 -15.05
CA PHE A 341 -8.32 16.71 -14.53
C PHE A 341 -8.36 15.66 -15.66
N GLU A 342 -9.00 15.96 -16.79
CA GLU A 342 -8.99 15.11 -17.97
C GLU A 342 -7.56 14.85 -18.49
N GLN A 343 -6.70 15.87 -18.49
CA GLN A 343 -5.29 15.73 -18.86
C GLN A 343 -4.50 14.86 -17.88
N GLU A 344 -4.75 15.00 -16.57
CA GLU A 344 -4.14 14.15 -15.55
C GLU A 344 -4.62 12.70 -15.65
N LEU A 345 -5.90 12.45 -15.96
CA LEU A 345 -6.40 11.11 -16.26
C LEU A 345 -5.70 10.51 -17.49
N LYS A 346 -5.51 11.30 -18.57
CA LYS A 346 -4.76 10.86 -19.77
C LYS A 346 -3.34 10.45 -19.42
N LYS A 347 -2.65 11.23 -18.57
CA LYS A 347 -1.31 10.88 -18.09
C LYS A 347 -1.34 9.61 -17.24
N ALA A 348 -2.31 9.49 -16.33
CA ALA A 348 -2.42 8.33 -15.44
C ALA A 348 -2.61 7.01 -16.23
N PHE A 349 -3.48 6.97 -17.24
CA PHE A 349 -3.61 5.79 -18.10
C PHE A 349 -2.33 5.42 -18.87
N ARG A 350 -1.50 6.41 -19.22
CA ARG A 350 -0.26 6.19 -19.99
C ARG A 350 0.91 5.78 -19.12
N PHE A 351 0.97 6.29 -17.88
CA PHE A 351 2.17 6.24 -17.05
C PHE A 351 1.96 5.65 -15.65
N ASN A 352 0.74 5.59 -15.12
CA ASN A 352 0.47 5.26 -13.71
C ASN A 352 -0.80 4.41 -13.59
N LEU A 353 -0.72 3.18 -14.12
CA LEU A 353 -1.81 2.19 -14.10
C LEU A 353 -1.43 1.04 -13.17
N GLN A 354 -2.38 0.63 -12.33
CA GLN A 354 -2.25 -0.52 -11.44
C GLN A 354 -3.45 -1.45 -11.63
N ILE A 355 -3.22 -2.75 -11.48
CA ILE A 355 -4.26 -3.77 -11.40
C ILE A 355 -4.30 -4.26 -9.95
N ILE A 356 -5.50 -4.22 -9.36
CA ILE A 356 -5.78 -4.69 -8.01
C ILE A 356 -6.64 -5.93 -8.11
N LEU A 357 -6.16 -7.05 -7.58
CA LEU A 357 -6.95 -8.26 -7.37
C LEU A 357 -7.43 -8.31 -5.92
N ILE A 358 -8.73 -8.44 -5.70
CA ILE A 358 -9.33 -8.69 -4.39
C ILE A 358 -9.91 -10.10 -4.41
N ILE A 359 -9.37 -10.99 -3.56
CA ILE A 359 -9.69 -12.42 -3.59
C ILE A 359 -9.89 -13.00 -2.19
N ASP A 360 -10.56 -14.14 -2.06
CA ASP A 360 -10.78 -14.80 -0.77
C ASP A 360 -9.56 -15.58 -0.24
N GLU A 361 -8.66 -16.00 -1.13
CA GLU A 361 -7.46 -16.76 -0.79
C GLU A 361 -6.35 -16.54 -1.83
N MET A 362 -5.11 -16.39 -1.38
CA MET A 362 -3.94 -16.27 -2.26
C MET A 362 -2.69 -16.74 -1.51
N THR A 363 -1.82 -17.49 -2.19
CA THR A 363 -0.49 -17.84 -1.67
C THR A 363 0.54 -16.77 -2.02
N VAL A 364 1.63 -16.67 -1.27
CA VAL A 364 2.70 -15.69 -1.54
C VAL A 364 3.37 -15.99 -2.89
N GLU A 365 3.51 -17.27 -3.23
CA GLU A 365 4.10 -17.74 -4.47
C GLU A 365 3.23 -17.36 -5.68
N ASP A 366 1.92 -17.58 -5.59
CA ASP A 366 0.96 -17.23 -6.64
C ASP A 366 0.89 -15.71 -6.84
N LYS A 367 0.87 -14.92 -5.75
CA LYS A 367 0.93 -13.45 -5.81
C LYS A 367 2.17 -12.99 -6.57
N LYS A 368 3.36 -13.47 -6.20
CA LYS A 368 4.63 -13.11 -6.85
C LYS A 368 4.66 -13.55 -8.31
N PHE A 369 4.05 -14.68 -8.63
CA PHE A 369 3.93 -15.12 -10.01
C PHE A 369 3.06 -14.17 -10.85
N ILE A 370 1.85 -13.84 -10.38
CA ILE A 370 0.95 -12.90 -11.06
C ILE A 370 1.62 -11.53 -11.18
N GLU A 371 2.24 -11.05 -10.11
CA GLU A 371 2.95 -9.78 -10.07
C GLU A 371 4.01 -9.69 -11.18
N ARG A 372 4.85 -10.72 -11.34
CA ARG A 372 5.84 -10.76 -12.43
C ARG A 372 5.20 -10.76 -13.81
N VAL A 373 4.11 -11.49 -14.00
CA VAL A 373 3.39 -11.54 -15.28
C VAL A 373 2.79 -10.16 -15.61
N ILE A 374 2.12 -9.52 -14.67
CA ILE A 374 1.50 -8.21 -14.88
C ILE A 374 2.54 -7.10 -15.05
N ASN A 375 3.60 -7.11 -14.23
CA ASN A 375 4.70 -6.14 -14.34
C ASN A 375 5.50 -6.29 -15.64
N SER A 376 5.32 -7.39 -16.39
CA SER A 376 5.93 -7.57 -17.72
C SER A 376 5.26 -6.75 -18.83
N TYR A 377 4.09 -6.15 -18.57
CA TYR A 377 3.38 -5.30 -19.52
C TYR A 377 3.85 -3.84 -19.42
N PRO A 378 4.63 -3.35 -20.40
CA PRO A 378 5.22 -2.01 -20.33
C PRO A 378 4.18 -0.91 -20.53
N LEU A 379 4.35 0.18 -19.78
CA LEU A 379 3.66 1.44 -19.99
C LEU A 379 4.55 2.40 -20.79
N GLU A 380 4.02 3.57 -21.14
CA GLU A 380 4.85 4.61 -21.76
C GLU A 380 5.96 5.02 -20.75
N GLN A 381 7.17 5.28 -21.27
CA GLN A 381 8.29 5.71 -20.44
C GLN A 381 8.22 7.23 -20.23
N PRO A 382 8.06 7.71 -18.99
CA PRO A 382 8.19 9.14 -18.72
C PRO A 382 9.64 9.59 -18.93
N VAL A 383 9.83 10.75 -19.56
CA VAL A 383 11.16 11.30 -19.92
C VAL A 383 12.10 11.47 -18.71
N TRP A 384 11.53 11.54 -17.50
CA TRP A 384 12.25 11.82 -16.27
C TRP A 384 12.61 10.59 -15.43
N THR A 385 12.34 9.37 -15.91
CA THR A 385 12.72 8.13 -15.21
C THR A 385 13.60 7.27 -16.10
N ILE A 386 14.62 6.68 -15.49
CA ILE A 386 15.54 5.71 -16.12
C ILE A 386 15.01 4.28 -15.94
N LYS A 387 14.16 4.05 -14.92
CA LYS A 387 13.57 2.73 -14.66
C LYS A 387 12.46 2.44 -15.67
N PRO A 388 12.38 1.21 -16.21
CA PRO A 388 11.26 0.78 -17.03
C PRO A 388 9.94 0.95 -16.26
N ASN A 389 9.06 1.74 -16.82
CA ASN A 389 7.68 1.89 -16.37
C ASN A 389 6.81 0.73 -16.89
N SER A 390 6.05 0.09 -16.00
CA SER A 390 5.14 -1.00 -16.32
C SER A 390 3.88 -0.95 -15.47
N ILE A 391 2.88 -1.72 -15.86
CA ILE A 391 1.64 -1.83 -15.10
C ILE A 391 1.96 -2.50 -13.77
N GLN A 392 1.56 -1.86 -12.68
CA GLN A 392 1.78 -2.41 -11.34
C GLN A 392 0.69 -3.42 -10.97
N PHE A 393 1.01 -4.40 -10.15
CA PHE A 393 0.05 -5.34 -9.60
C PHE A 393 -0.04 -5.23 -8.08
N LYS A 394 -1.26 -5.35 -7.55
CA LYS A 394 -1.52 -5.46 -6.13
C LYS A 394 -2.56 -6.53 -5.85
N CYS A 395 -2.43 -7.22 -4.72
CA CYS A 395 -3.37 -8.24 -4.29
C CYS A 395 -3.80 -8.00 -2.84
N TYR A 396 -5.10 -8.15 -2.60
CA TYR A 396 -5.69 -8.13 -1.27
C TYR A 396 -6.47 -9.41 -1.04
N VAL A 397 -6.21 -10.06 0.10
CA VAL A 397 -7.01 -11.21 0.52
C VAL A 397 -8.05 -10.78 1.54
N VAL A 398 -9.32 -10.95 1.21
CA VAL A 398 -10.45 -10.63 2.09
C VAL A 398 -11.09 -11.93 2.55
N LYS A 399 -11.22 -12.12 3.86
CA LYS A 399 -11.90 -13.29 4.43
C LYS A 399 -13.18 -12.88 5.15
N LEU A 400 -14.23 -13.66 4.96
CA LEU A 400 -15.46 -13.56 5.73
C LEU A 400 -15.29 -14.37 7.03
N GLN A 401 -15.50 -13.72 8.17
CA GLN A 401 -15.41 -14.34 9.49
C GLN A 401 -16.78 -14.30 10.16
N GLN A 402 -17.21 -15.42 10.73
CA GLN A 402 -18.31 -15.45 11.68
C GLN A 402 -17.76 -15.19 13.08
N VAL A 403 -18.35 -14.23 13.79
CA VAL A 403 -17.91 -13.77 15.10
C VAL A 403 -18.76 -14.42 16.18
N PHE A 404 -18.11 -15.19 17.06
CA PHE A 404 -18.72 -15.75 18.25
C PHE A 404 -18.30 -14.91 19.45
N LYS A 405 -19.18 -13.99 19.89
CA LYS A 405 -18.93 -13.14 21.06
C LYS A 405 -19.19 -13.94 22.34
N VAL A 406 -18.27 -13.84 23.31
CA VAL A 406 -18.38 -14.53 24.60
C VAL A 406 -19.62 -14.06 25.40
N PHE A 407 -20.04 -12.81 25.21
CA PHE A 407 -21.06 -12.17 26.04
C PHE A 407 -22.39 -11.83 25.32
N ASN A 408 -22.52 -12.12 24.01
CA ASN A 408 -23.78 -11.88 23.29
C ASN A 408 -23.93 -12.78 22.04
N PRO A 409 -24.84 -13.77 22.04
CA PRO A 409 -24.89 -14.84 21.02
C PRO A 409 -25.58 -14.44 19.69
N SER A 410 -25.64 -13.16 19.34
CA SER A 410 -26.08 -12.74 18.00
C SER A 410 -25.05 -13.13 16.95
N GLU A 411 -25.45 -13.81 15.87
CA GLU A 411 -24.60 -14.03 14.69
C GLU A 411 -24.18 -12.67 14.12
N ASN A 412 -22.88 -12.39 14.17
CA ASN A 412 -22.29 -11.23 13.52
C ASN A 412 -21.23 -11.73 12.55
N TYR A 413 -21.13 -11.11 11.39
CA TYR A 413 -20.07 -11.37 10.44
C TYR A 413 -19.09 -10.19 10.41
N ALA A 414 -17.83 -10.48 10.10
CA ALA A 414 -16.79 -9.49 9.91
C ALA A 414 -16.01 -9.80 8.63
N LEU A 415 -15.54 -8.75 7.96
CA LEU A 415 -14.55 -8.87 6.90
C LEU A 415 -13.17 -8.61 7.48
N THR A 416 -12.23 -9.48 7.18
CA THR A 416 -10.82 -9.29 7.55
C THR A 416 -9.98 -9.15 6.29
N LEU A 417 -9.06 -8.19 6.31
CA LEU A 417 -8.14 -7.92 5.22
C LEU A 417 -6.74 -8.46 5.56
N GLN A 418 -6.13 -9.13 4.60
CA GLN A 418 -4.73 -9.47 4.55
C GLN A 418 -4.09 -8.75 3.36
N GLU A 419 -3.13 -7.88 3.64
CA GLU A 419 -2.35 -7.15 2.64
C GLU A 419 -0.98 -7.82 2.44
N PHE A 420 -0.59 -8.02 1.19
CA PHE A 420 0.72 -8.56 0.80
C PHE A 420 1.65 -7.47 0.26
#